data_AF-A0AA50Y8N7-F1
#
_entry.id   AF-A0AA50Y8N7-F1
#
_cell.length_a   1.000
_cell.length_b   1.000
_cell.length_c   1.000
_cell.angle_alpha   90.00
_cell.angle_beta   90.00
_cell.angle_gamma   90.00
#
_symmetry.space_group_name_H-M   'P 1'
#
loop_
_entity.id
_entity.type
_entity.pdbx_description
1 polymer ?
#
loop_
_entity_poly.entity_id
_entity_poly.type
_entity_poly.pdbx_seq_one_letter_code
_entity_poly.pdbx_strand_id
1 'polypeptide(L)' 'DPCDDFYAFACGSFVKNTRIPDDKTSVNTFSLITDELQEQIRALLEEPMVENEPRPFVLAKT' A
#
# COMPACT_ATOMS: atom_id res chain seq x y z
N ASP A 1 -12.66 9.42 26.19
CA ASP A 1 -11.53 9.39 27.13
C ASP A 1 -10.62 8.23 26.71
N PRO A 2 -9.29 8.40 26.59
CA PRO A 2 -8.38 7.28 26.33
C PRO A 2 -8.44 6.15 27.37
N CYS A 3 -8.87 6.44 28.60
CA CYS A 3 -9.07 5.44 29.65
C CYS A 3 -10.33 4.57 29.43
N ASP A 4 -11.31 5.06 28.67
CA ASP A 4 -12.55 4.33 28.36
C ASP A 4 -12.43 3.52 27.07
N ASP A 5 -11.88 4.14 26.01
CA ASP A 5 -11.64 3.49 24.72
C ASP A 5 -10.39 4.09 24.05
N PHE A 6 -9.26 3.44 24.30
CA PHE A 6 -7.99 3.86 23.73
C PHE A 6 -7.95 3.71 22.20
N TYR A 7 -8.71 2.76 21.63
CA TYR A 7 -8.76 2.56 20.19
C TYR A 7 -9.51 3.70 19.51
N ALA A 8 -10.67 4.12 20.02
CA ALA A 8 -11.38 5.29 19.51
C ALA A 8 -10.57 6.58 19.70
N PHE A 9 -9.84 6.70 20.81
CA PHE A 9 -8.94 7.84 21.04
C PHE A 9 -7.81 7.90 20.00
N ALA A 10 -7.11 6.80 19.75
CA ALA A 10 -5.95 6.77 18.85
C ALA A 10 -6.34 6.69 17.36
N CYS A 11 -7.38 5.93 17.02
CA CYS A 11 -7.73 5.56 15.66
C CYS A 11 -9.10 6.08 15.22
N GLY A 12 -9.92 6.66 16.10
CA GLY A 12 -11.29 7.07 15.77
C GLY A 12 -11.38 8.07 14.61
N SER A 13 -10.38 8.96 14.48
CA SER A 13 -10.28 9.86 13.32
C SER A 13 -10.07 9.09 12.01
N PHE A 14 -9.22 8.06 12.02
CA PHE A 14 -8.98 7.21 10.87
C PHE A 14 -10.26 6.46 10.46
N VAL A 15 -10.94 5.83 11.42
CA VAL A 15 -12.19 5.10 11.17
C VAL A 15 -13.28 6.01 10.59
N LYS A 16 -13.35 7.26 11.05
CA LYS A 16 -14.34 8.24 10.56
C LYS A 16 -14.05 8.71 9.13
N ASN A 17 -12.77 8.87 8.78
CA ASN A 17 -12.36 9.52 7.53
C ASN A 17 -11.98 8.54 6.41
N THR A 18 -11.75 7.27 6.74
CA THR A 18 -11.34 6.25 5.77
C THR A 18 -12.55 5.44 5.32
N ARG A 19 -12.80 5.42 4.00
CA ARG A 19 -13.77 4.51 3.37
C ARG A 19 -13.03 3.26 2.88
N ILE A 20 -13.65 2.09 3.01
CA ILE A 20 -13.16 0.85 2.37
C ILE A 20 -13.49 0.94 0.86
N PRO A 21 -12.48 0.92 -0.03
CA PRO A 21 -12.69 0.89 -1.48
C PRO A 21 -13.46 -0.35 -1.94
N ASP A 22 -14.10 -0.29 -3.11
CA ASP A 22 -14.98 -1.37 -3.59
C ASP A 22 -14.22 -2.66 -3.94
N ASP A 23 -12.91 -2.57 -4.21
CA ASP A 23 -12.00 -3.69 -4.47
C ASP A 23 -11.40 -4.31 -3.21
N LYS A 24 -11.75 -3.78 -2.01
CA LYS A 24 -11.16 -4.21 -0.74
C LYS A 24 -12.22 -4.64 0.26
N THR A 25 -11.84 -5.60 1.10
CA THR A 25 -12.68 -6.07 2.22
C THR A 25 -12.35 -5.38 3.54
N SER A 26 -11.19 -4.70 3.62
CA SER A 26 -10.75 -3.95 4.79
C SER A 26 -9.69 -2.91 4.43
N VAL A 27 -9.55 -1.88 5.27
CA VAL A 27 -8.44 -0.91 5.20
C VAL A 27 -7.85 -0.72 6.58
N ASN A 28 -6.53 -0.84 6.67
CA ASN A 28 -5.71 -0.59 7.86
C ASN A 28 -4.33 -0.06 7.43
N THR A 29 -3.48 0.26 8.39
CA THR A 29 -2.14 0.82 8.11
C THR A 29 -1.30 -0.08 7.19
N PHE A 30 -1.35 -1.40 7.35
CA PHE A 30 -0.61 -2.31 6.48
C PHE A 30 -1.13 -2.28 5.05
N SER A 31 -2.44 -2.24 4.85
CA SER A 31 -3.00 -2.16 3.49
C SER A 31 -2.57 -0.89 2.77
N LEU A 32 -2.49 0.25 3.47
CA LEU A 32 -2.03 1.51 2.89
C LEU A 32 -0.55 1.44 2.49
N ILE A 33 0.28 0.87 3.36
CA ILE A 33 1.71 0.67 3.07
C ILE A 33 1.89 -0.30 1.90
N THR A 34 1.10 -1.37 1.84
CA THR A 34 1.15 -2.34 0.74
C THR A 34 0.76 -1.71 -0.58
N ASP A 35 -0.28 -0.86 -0.61
CA ASP A 35 -0.67 -0.15 -1.84
C ASP A 35 0.46 0.74 -2.34
N GLU A 36 1.02 1.56 -1.45
CA GLU A 36 2.13 2.46 -1.81
C GLU A 36 3.34 1.66 -2.30
N LEU A 37 3.68 0.56 -1.63
CA LEU A 37 4.78 -0.31 -2.05
C LEU A 37 4.51 -0.94 -3.42
N GLN A 38 3.28 -1.38 -3.68
CA GLN A 38 2.91 -1.96 -4.97
C GLN A 38 3.00 -0.94 -6.10
N GLU A 39 2.58 0.31 -5.88
CA GLU A 39 2.73 1.38 -6.85
C GLU A 39 4.21 1.70 -7.13
N GLN A 40 5.07 1.69 -6.10
CA GLN A 40 6.51 1.85 -6.30
C GLN A 40 7.13 0.70 -7.12
N ILE A 41 6.77 -0.55 -6.81
CA ILE A 41 7.23 -1.71 -7.57
C ILE A 41 6.74 -1.62 -9.02
N ARG A 42 5.47 -1.26 -9.23
CA ARG A 42 4.90 -1.08 -10.55
C ARG A 42 5.69 -0.04 -11.35
N ALA A 43 5.98 1.12 -10.76
CA ALA A 43 6.77 2.15 -11.42
C ALA A 43 8.14 1.63 -11.87
N LEU A 44 8.84 0.86 -11.02
CA LEU A 44 10.14 0.25 -11.37
C LEU A 44 10.04 -0.79 -12.49
N LEU A 45 8.93 -1.52 -12.59
CA LEU A 45 8.71 -2.51 -13.64
C LEU A 45 8.27 -1.88 -14.97
N GLU A 46 7.60 -0.73 -14.93
CA GLU A 46 7.19 0.02 -16.13
C GLU A 46 8.34 0.84 -16.75
N GLU A 47 9.47 1.01 -16.04
CA GLU A 47 10.65 1.67 -16.58
C GLU A 47 11.26 0.91 -17.79
N PRO A 48 11.77 1.63 -18.81
CA PRO A 48 12.46 1.01 -19.93
C PRO A 48 13.57 0.06 -19.47
N MET A 49 13.72 -1.06 -20.18
CA MET A 49 14.86 -1.96 -19.93
C MET A 49 16.17 -1.25 -20.23
N VAL A 50 17.12 -1.38 -19.32
CA VAL A 50 18.47 -0.81 -19.47
C VAL A 50 19.46 -1.87 -19.94
N GLU A 51 20.50 -1.43 -20.66
CA GLU A 51 21.56 -2.32 -21.11
C GLU A 51 22.30 -2.92 -19.88
N ASN A 52 22.47 -4.25 -19.86
CA ASN A 52 23.02 -5.03 -18.74
C ASN A 52 22.11 -5.19 -17.51
N GLU A 53 20.80 -5.02 -17.64
CA GLU A 53 19.85 -5.38 -16.59
C GLU A 53 19.91 -6.90 -16.29
N PRO A 54 19.99 -7.33 -15.01
CA PRO A 54 20.04 -8.75 -14.68
C PRO A 54 18.79 -9.48 -15.18
N ARG A 55 18.98 -10.68 -15.72
CA ARG A 55 17.91 -11.50 -16.33
C ARG A 55 16.62 -11.61 -15.48
N PRO A 56 16.66 -11.77 -14.14
CA PRO A 56 15.44 -11.81 -13.35
C PRO A 56 14.57 -10.54 -13.46
N PHE A 57 15.18 -9.35 -13.56
CA PHE A 57 14.44 -8.10 -13.71
C PHE A 57 13.88 -7.94 -15.12
N VAL A 58 14.65 -8.33 -16.15
CA VAL A 58 14.15 -8.39 -17.53
C VAL A 58 12.89 -9.25 -17.62
N LEU A 59 12.90 -10.43 -17.00
CA LEU A 59 11.74 -11.34 -16.98
C LEU A 59 10.55 -10.79 -16.19
N ALA A 60 10.78 -9.97 -15.17
CA ALA A 60 9.71 -9.36 -14.39
C ALA A 60 9.04 -8.18 -15.11
N LYS A 61 9.76 -7.53 -16.04
CA LYS A 61 9.27 -6.40 -16.85
C LYS A 61 8.50 -6.82 -18.11
N THR A 62 8.68 -8.05 -18.59
CA THR A 62 8.04 -8.61 -19.80
C THR A 62 6.84 -9.48 -19.50
#